data_AF-A0A8X6KDV1-F1
#
_entry.id   AF-A0A8X6KDV1-F1
#
_cell.length_a   1.000
_cell.length_b   1.000
_cell.length_c   1.000
_cell.angle_alpha   90.00
_cell.angle_beta   90.00
_cell.angle_gamma   90.00
#
_symmetry.space_group_name_H-M   'P 1'
#
loop_
_entity.id
_entity.type
_entity.pdbx_description
1 polymer ?
#
loop_
_entity_poly.entity_id
_entity_poly.type
_entity_poly.pdbx_seq_one_letter_code
_entity_poly.pdbx_strand_id
1 'polypeptide(L)'
;MFRQIKVQEHQQDFLRILWRPSPEVDIVSYHLKTVTYGTKPAPYLATRYLLQLAHEGKNKYPLATPVIENSTYIDDILSGADDITTAKEMQRQLIGLMKEGCFHLYKWSANTEELLKNVPRKTRSSSSMKMMS
;
A
#
# COMPACT_ATOMS: atom_id res chain seq x y z
N MET A 1 1.72 1.28 4.06
CA MET A 1 1.84 2.15 2.88
C MET A 1 2.83 3.33 3.05
N PHE A 2 2.61 4.26 3.99
CA PHE A 2 3.28 5.58 4.04
C PHE A 2 4.82 5.61 3.89
N ARG A 3 5.54 4.70 4.55
CA ARG A 3 7.02 4.67 4.53
C ARG A 3 7.64 4.30 3.18
N GLN A 4 6.83 3.90 2.19
CA GLN A 4 7.30 3.66 0.83
C GLN A 4 7.32 4.94 -0.02
N ILE A 5 6.76 6.05 0.50
CA ILE A 5 6.63 7.31 -0.24
C ILE A 5 7.68 8.30 0.30
N LYS A 6 8.69 8.60 -0.51
CA LYS A 6 9.76 9.54 -0.15
C LYS A 6 9.25 10.98 -0.20
N VAL A 7 9.62 11.77 0.80
CA VAL A 7 9.36 13.22 0.85
C VAL A 7 10.50 13.94 0.14
N GLN A 8 10.16 14.96 -0.63
CA GLN A 8 11.14 15.79 -1.33
C GLN A 8 12.13 16.40 -0.35
N GLU A 9 13.41 16.43 -0.69
CA GLU A 9 14.49 16.78 0.23
C GLU A 9 14.31 18.16 0.88
N HIS A 10 13.88 19.16 0.10
CA HIS A 10 13.59 20.51 0.58
C HIS A 10 12.37 20.58 1.53
N GLN A 11 11.53 19.55 1.58
CA GLN A 11 10.37 19.48 2.49
C GLN A 11 10.64 18.65 3.75
N GLN A 12 11.75 17.90 3.80
CA GLN A 12 12.05 17.02 4.93
C GLN A 12 12.29 17.80 6.23
N ASP A 13 12.68 19.08 6.13
CA ASP A 13 12.89 19.94 7.29
C ASP A 13 11.59 20.23 8.06
N PHE A 14 10.45 20.24 7.37
CA PHE A 14 9.13 20.37 8.01
C PHE A 14 8.73 19.12 8.81
N LEU A 15 9.46 18.01 8.65
CA LEU A 15 9.28 16.76 9.37
C LEU A 15 10.45 16.48 10.32
N ARG A 16 11.18 17.52 10.75
CA ARG A 16 12.27 17.41 11.72
C ARG A 16 11.71 17.05 13.10
N ILE A 17 12.33 16.07 13.75
CA ILE A 17 12.08 15.72 15.14
C ILE A 17 13.35 15.92 15.97
N LEU A 18 13.16 16.23 17.25
CA LEU A 18 14.24 16.31 18.23
C LEU A 18 14.16 15.09 19.15
N TRP A 19 15.30 14.46 19.40
CA TRP A 19 15.38 13.29 20.27
C TRP A 19 16.61 13.38 21.17
N ARG A 20 16.43 12.95 22.41
CA ARG A 20 17.51 12.72 23.37
C ARG A 20 17.17 11.50 24.23
N PRO A 21 18.14 10.63 24.56
CA PRO A 21 17.89 9.46 25.38
C PRO A 21 17.79 9.78 26.88
N SER A 22 18.49 10.83 27.35
CA SER A 22 18.44 11.31 28.75
C SER A 22 18.74 12.82 28.82
N PRO A 23 18.45 13.50 29.95
CA PRO A 23 18.72 14.94 30.10
C PRO A 23 20.19 15.34 29.97
N GLU A 24 21.12 14.41 30.24
CA GLU A 24 22.57 14.61 30.22
C GLU A 24 23.17 14.49 28.81
N VAL A 25 22.40 13.96 27.85
CA VAL A 25 22.82 13.81 26.45
C VAL A 25 22.27 14.95 25.61
N ASP A 26 23.11 15.49 24.73
CA ASP A 26 22.74 16.54 23.80
C ASP A 26 21.57 16.12 22.90
N ILE A 27 20.73 17.10 22.57
CA ILE A 27 19.59 16.90 21.68
C ILE A 27 20.10 16.66 20.26
N VAL A 28 19.64 15.57 19.65
CA VAL A 28 19.90 15.24 18.24
C VAL A 28 18.66 15.52 17.40
N SER A 29 18.85 16.15 16.24
CA SER A 29 17.79 16.35 15.25
C SER A 29 17.78 15.23 14.21
N TYR A 30 16.60 14.70 13.91
CA TYR A 30 16.39 13.74 12.82
C TYR A 30 15.40 14.28 11.81
N HIS A 31 15.65 13.99 10.53
CA HIS A 31 14.74 14.29 9.43
C HIS A 31 14.02 13.05 8.97
N LEU A 32 12.68 13.07 9.02
CA LEU A 32 11.87 11.99 8.49
C LEU A 32 11.84 12.08 6.95
N LYS A 33 12.34 11.03 6.29
CA LYS A 33 12.53 11.03 4.83
C LYS A 33 11.31 10.58 4.03
N THR A 34 10.28 10.07 4.70
CA THR A 34 9.10 9.49 4.07
C THR A 34 7.83 10.08 4.66
N VAL A 35 6.71 9.93 3.95
CA VAL A 35 5.39 10.25 4.52
C VAL A 35 5.25 9.52 5.85
N THR A 36 4.95 10.27 6.90
CA THR A 36 4.92 9.77 8.28
C THR A 36 3.51 9.85 8.86
N TYR A 37 3.13 8.78 9.55
CA TYR A 37 1.85 8.70 10.26
C TYR A 37 1.70 9.82 11.30
N GLY A 38 0.46 10.20 11.60
CA GLY A 38 0.16 11.25 12.58
C GLY A 38 0.26 12.67 12.02
N THR A 39 0.82 12.86 10.82
CA THR A 39 0.71 14.14 10.12
C THR A 39 -0.65 14.25 9.43
N LYS A 40 -1.31 15.41 9.52
CA LYS A 40 -2.62 15.67 8.88
C LYS A 40 -2.66 15.31 7.38
N PRO A 41 -1.63 15.59 6.56
CA PRO A 41 -1.69 15.29 5.12
C PRO A 41 -1.34 13.84 4.76
N ALA A 42 -0.83 13.02 5.68
CA ALA A 42 -0.31 11.69 5.32
C ALA A 42 -1.32 10.78 4.60
N PRO A 43 -2.59 10.65 5.04
CA PRO A 43 -3.58 9.85 4.33
C PRO A 43 -3.80 10.35 2.90
N TYR A 44 -3.99 11.65 2.74
CA TYR A 44 -4.18 12.28 1.43
C TYR A 44 -2.99 12.02 0.50
N LEU A 45 -1.76 12.27 0.97
CA LEU A 45 -0.56 12.08 0.17
C LEU A 45 -0.40 10.62 -0.29
N ALA A 46 -0.71 9.66 0.59
CA ALA A 46 -0.63 8.26 0.24
C ALA A 46 -1.68 7.83 -0.79
N THR A 47 -2.93 8.23 -0.60
CA THR A 47 -3.99 7.98 -1.58
C THR A 47 -3.67 8.63 -2.92
N ARG A 48 -3.22 9.90 -2.94
CA ARG A 48 -2.84 10.59 -4.18
C ARG A 48 -1.70 9.90 -4.92
N TYR A 49 -0.71 9.37 -4.19
CA TYR A 49 0.38 8.60 -4.79
C TYR A 49 -0.15 7.33 -5.46
N LEU A 50 -1.02 6.57 -4.79
CA LEU A 50 -1.63 5.37 -5.37
C LEU A 50 -2.47 5.68 -6.62
N LEU A 51 -3.25 6.77 -6.61
CA LEU A 51 -4.01 7.22 -7.78
C LEU A 51 -3.09 7.59 -8.95
N GLN A 52 -1.98 8.28 -8.67
CA GLN A 52 -0.98 8.60 -9.71
C GLN A 52 -0.34 7.33 -10.28
N LEU A 53 0.04 6.38 -9.42
CA LEU A 53 0.57 5.09 -9.83
C LEU A 53 -0.42 4.34 -10.74
N ALA A 54 -1.70 4.31 -10.38
CA ALA A 54 -2.75 3.68 -11.17
C ALA A 54 -2.98 4.37 -12.52
N HIS A 55 -2.87 5.70 -12.56
CA HIS A 55 -2.96 6.49 -13.79
C HIS A 55 -1.81 6.17 -14.76
N GLU A 56 -0.57 6.16 -14.27
CA GLU A 56 0.63 5.85 -15.05
C GLU A 56 0.64 4.38 -15.51
N GLY A 57 0.16 3.48 -14.65
CA GLY A 57 0.09 2.04 -14.93
C GLY A 57 -1.09 1.62 -15.82
N LYS A 58 -2.05 2.50 -16.13
CA LYS A 58 -3.33 2.16 -16.76
C LYS A 58 -3.21 1.34 -18.04
N ASN A 59 -2.26 1.70 -18.90
CA ASN A 59 -2.06 1.00 -20.18
C ASN A 59 -1.49 -0.42 -19.99
N LYS A 60 -0.69 -0.63 -18.93
CA LYS A 60 -0.02 -1.90 -18.64
C LYS A 60 -0.84 -2.81 -17.71
N TYR A 61 -1.65 -2.22 -16.84
CA TYR A 61 -2.41 -2.87 -15.79
C TYR A 61 -3.89 -2.44 -15.77
N PRO A 62 -4.63 -2.58 -16.89
CA PRO A 62 -5.98 -2.04 -17.04
C PRO A 62 -7.01 -2.59 -16.05
N LEU A 63 -6.82 -3.82 -15.54
CA LEU A 63 -7.70 -4.42 -14.54
C LEU A 63 -7.35 -4.03 -13.10
N ALA A 64 -6.11 -3.59 -12.84
CA ALA A 64 -5.69 -3.17 -11.50
C ALA A 64 -6.02 -1.70 -11.21
N THR A 65 -6.00 -0.84 -12.23
CA THR A 65 -6.29 0.59 -12.08
C THR A 65 -7.65 0.84 -11.40
N PRO A 66 -8.77 0.22 -11.83
CA PRO A 66 -10.06 0.40 -11.17
C PRO A 66 -10.09 -0.09 -9.71
N VAL A 67 -9.27 -1.09 -9.37
CA VAL A 67 -9.15 -1.62 -8.00
C VAL A 67 -8.49 -0.58 -7.10
N ILE A 68 -7.45 0.10 -7.59
CA ILE A 68 -6.80 1.18 -6.83
C ILE A 68 -7.73 2.39 -6.69
N GLU A 69 -8.44 2.75 -7.76
CA GLU A 69 -9.31 3.92 -7.79
C GLU A 69 -10.58 3.76 -6.93
N ASN A 70 -11.18 2.56 -6.91
CA ASN A 70 -12.53 2.36 -6.36
C ASN A 70 -12.60 1.34 -5.22
N SER A 71 -11.55 0.57 -4.99
CA SER A 71 -11.57 -0.58 -4.07
C SER A 71 -10.45 -0.55 -3.02
N THR A 72 -9.83 0.62 -2.81
CA THR A 72 -8.77 0.84 -1.82
C THR A 72 -9.24 1.75 -0.70
N TYR A 73 -9.15 1.27 0.55
CA TYR A 73 -9.40 2.05 1.75
C TYR A 73 -8.11 2.15 2.57
N ILE A 74 -7.41 3.26 2.45
CA ILE A 74 -6.13 3.54 3.12
C ILE A 74 -5.10 2.43 2.83
N ASP A 75 -4.91 1.47 3.74
CA ASP A 75 -3.93 0.38 3.63
C ASP A 75 -4.57 -0.95 3.16
N ASP A 76 -5.90 -1.03 3.08
CA ASP A 76 -6.65 -2.23 2.71
C ASP A 76 -7.20 -2.15 1.29
N ILE A 77 -7.18 -3.27 0.57
CA ILE A 77 -7.75 -3.41 -0.77
C ILE A 77 -8.74 -4.56 -0.74
N LEU A 78 -10.00 -4.28 -1.11
CA LEU A 78 -11.06 -5.28 -1.18
C LEU A 78 -11.73 -5.23 -2.55
N SER A 79 -11.49 -6.24 -3.37
CA SER A 79 -12.05 -6.33 -4.71
C SER A 79 -12.37 -7.77 -5.09
N GLY A 80 -13.15 -7.94 -6.15
CA GLY A 80 -13.59 -9.23 -6.66
C GLY A 80 -13.98 -9.14 -8.15
N ALA A 81 -14.29 -10.30 -8.72
CA ALA A 81 -14.78 -10.44 -10.08
C ALA A 81 -15.84 -11.55 -10.14
N ASP A 82 -16.64 -11.56 -11.20
CA ASP A 82 -17.71 -12.55 -11.39
C ASP A 82 -17.18 -13.95 -11.77
N ASP A 83 -15.94 -14.03 -12.24
CA ASP A 83 -15.30 -15.29 -12.60
C ASP A 83 -13.84 -15.39 -12.07
N ILE A 84 -13.41 -16.64 -11.85
CA ILE A 84 -12.10 -16.95 -11.27
C ILE A 84 -10.93 -16.53 -12.16
N THR A 85 -11.12 -16.52 -13.48
CA THR A 85 -10.06 -16.19 -14.45
C THR A 85 -9.77 -14.70 -14.41
N THR A 86 -10.82 -13.87 -14.45
CA THR A 86 -10.72 -12.42 -14.29
C THR A 86 -10.17 -12.04 -12.92
N ALA A 87 -10.62 -12.70 -11.84
CA ALA A 87 -10.09 -12.45 -10.50
C ALA A 87 -8.58 -12.75 -10.38
N LYS A 88 -8.09 -13.83 -11.01
CA LYS A 88 -6.65 -14.15 -11.06
C LYS A 88 -5.86 -13.11 -11.85
N GLU A 89 -6.39 -12.67 -12.98
CA GLU A 89 -5.73 -11.68 -13.82
C GLU A 89 -5.70 -10.30 -13.16
N MET A 90 -6.80 -9.89 -12.52
CA MET A 90 -6.86 -8.72 -11.64
C MET A 90 -5.81 -8.79 -10.53
N GLN A 91 -5.72 -9.91 -9.82
CA GLN A 91 -4.72 -10.11 -8.76
C GLN A 91 -3.29 -9.98 -9.30
N ARG A 92 -3.00 -10.62 -10.44
CA ARG A 92 -1.68 -10.56 -11.08
C ARG A 92 -1.31 -9.12 -11.46
N GLN A 93 -2.23 -8.40 -12.09
CA GLN A 93 -2.01 -7.01 -12.47
C GLN A 93 -1.84 -6.11 -11.26
N LEU A 94 -2.64 -6.32 -10.20
CA LEU A 94 -2.55 -5.56 -8.96
C LEU A 94 -1.19 -5.76 -8.27
N ILE A 95 -0.71 -7.00 -8.16
CA ILE A 95 0.63 -7.29 -7.62
C ILE A 95 1.71 -6.62 -8.49
N GLY A 96 1.56 -6.65 -9.81
CA GLY A 96 2.48 -6.02 -10.75
C GLY A 96 2.55 -4.50 -10.56
N LEU A 97 1.40 -3.83 -10.62
CA LEU A 97 1.27 -2.38 -10.46
C LEU A 97 1.82 -1.91 -9.11
N MET A 98 1.43 -2.57 -8.01
CA MET A 98 1.87 -2.20 -6.67
C MET A 98 3.39 -2.39 -6.49
N LYS A 99 3.97 -3.41 -7.12
CA LYS A 99 5.43 -3.62 -7.10
C LYS A 99 6.19 -2.49 -7.78
N GLU A 100 5.66 -1.89 -8.86
CA GLU A 100 6.29 -0.71 -9.49
C GLU A 100 6.30 0.50 -8.56
N GLY A 101 5.25 0.66 -7.75
CA GLY A 101 5.20 1.65 -6.66
C GLY A 101 5.95 1.25 -5.39
N CYS A 102 6.77 0.19 -5.42
CA CYS A 102 7.48 -0.37 -4.26
C CYS A 102 6.56 -0.85 -3.11
N PHE A 103 5.26 -1.04 -3.37
CA PHE A 103 4.31 -1.60 -2.41
C PHE A 103 4.23 -3.11 -2.53
N HIS A 104 4.54 -3.78 -1.43
CA HIS A 104 4.39 -5.22 -1.30
C HIS A 104 3.08 -5.51 -0.56
N LEU A 105 2.16 -6.23 -1.20
CA LEU A 105 0.86 -6.60 -0.64
C LEU A 105 1.00 -7.85 0.26
N TYR A 106 0.39 -7.79 1.44
CA TYR A 106 0.41 -8.85 2.45
C TYR A 106 -1.01 -9.15 2.95
N LYS A 107 -1.12 -10.22 3.75
CA LYS A 107 -2.38 -10.70 4.35
C LYS A 107 -3.45 -11.04 3.30
N TRP A 108 -3.04 -11.63 2.18
CA TRP A 108 -3.94 -12.09 1.14
C TRP A 108 -4.97 -13.08 1.69
N SER A 109 -6.24 -12.79 1.41
CA SER A 109 -7.39 -13.59 1.80
C SER A 109 -8.37 -13.65 0.63
N ALA A 110 -9.03 -14.79 0.45
CA ALA A 110 -9.95 -15.00 -0.65
C ALA A 110 -11.08 -15.96 -0.23
N ASN A 111 -12.23 -15.85 -0.88
CA ASN A 111 -13.36 -16.78 -0.75
C ASN A 111 -13.14 -18.11 -1.49
N THR A 112 -12.11 -18.20 -2.35
CA THR A 112 -11.76 -19.41 -3.09
C THR A 112 -10.26 -19.67 -2.99
N GLU A 113 -9.87 -20.89 -2.58
CA GLU A 113 -8.46 -21.26 -2.39
C GLU A 113 -7.63 -21.14 -3.68
N GLU A 114 -8.27 -21.27 -4.83
CA GLU A 114 -7.62 -21.16 -6.13
C GLU A 114 -6.94 -19.81 -6.36
N LEU A 115 -7.47 -18.72 -5.78
CA LEU A 115 -6.87 -17.38 -5.81
C LEU A 115 -5.63 -17.27 -4.91
N LEU A 116 -5.48 -18.16 -3.92
CA LEU A 116 -4.34 -18.15 -3.01
C LEU A 116 -3.18 -19.00 -3.53
N LYS A 117 -3.43 -19.93 -4.46
CA LYS A 117 -2.39 -20.85 -5.00
C LYS A 117 -1.19 -20.10 -5.57
N ASN A 118 -1.42 -18.96 -6.24
CA ASN A 118 -0.39 -18.15 -6.89
C ASN A 118 0.30 -17.14 -5.96
N VAL A 119 -0.13 -17.04 -4.70
CA VAL A 119 0.42 -16.12 -3.71
C VAL A 119 1.33 -16.87 -2.74
N PRO A 120 2.56 -16.39 -2.45
CA PRO A 120 3.46 -17.01 -1.47
C PRO A 120 2.78 -17.21 -0.11
N ARG A 121 2.99 -18.37 0.54
CA ARG A 121 2.37 -18.66 1.85
C ARG A 121 2.63 -17.58 2.91
N LYS A 122 3.83 -17.01 2.91
CA LYS A 122 4.25 -15.93 3.83
C LYS A 122 3.44 -14.64 3.71
N THR A 123 2.76 -14.41 2.58
CA THR A 123 1.97 -13.20 2.34
C THR A 123 0.47 -13.47 2.47
N ARG A 124 0.03 -14.69 2.82
CA ARG A 124 -1.38 -15.02 3.06
C ARG A 124 -1.81 -14.64 4.47
N SER A 125 -3.10 -14.37 4.66
CA SER A 125 -3.70 -14.18 5.97
C SER A 125 -3.64 -15.48 6.78
N SER A 126 -3.42 -15.37 8.09
CA SER A 126 -3.55 -16.49 9.04
C SER A 126 -5.00 -16.83 9.37
N SER A 127 -5.94 -15.95 9.00
CA SER A 127 -7.37 -16.05 9.30
C SER A 127 -8.17 -16.17 8.01
N SER A 128 -9.04 -17.18 7.92
CA SER A 128 -9.94 -17.40 6.78
C SER A 128 -11.01 -16.31 6.71
N MET A 129 -11.25 -15.73 5.53
CA MET A 129 -12.39 -14.83 5.32
C MET A 129 -13.69 -15.65 5.38
N LYS A 130 -14.50 -15.46 6.42
CA LYS A 130 -15.91 -15.85 6.40
C LYS A 130 -16.69 -14.61 5.96
N MET A 131 -17.04 -14.54 4.69
CA MET A 131 -18.03 -13.57 4.23
C MET A 131 -19.37 -13.95 4.88
N MET A 132 -20.00 -13.04 5.62
CA MET A 132 -21.36 -13.23 6.12
C MET A 132 -22.30 -13.25 4.92
N SER A 133 -22.93 -14.40 4.69
CA SER A 133 -24.02 -14.60 3.73
C SER A 133 -25.28 -13.89 4.19
#